data_AF-A0A252E198-F1
#
_entry.id   AF-A0A252E198-F1
#
_cell.length_a   1.000
_cell.length_b   1.000
_cell.length_c   1.000
_cell.angle_alpha   90.00
_cell.angle_beta   90.00
_cell.angle_gamma   90.00
#
_symmetry.space_group_name_H-M   'P 1'
#
loop_
_entity.id
_entity.type
_entity.pdbx_description
1 polymer ?
#
loop_
_entity_poly.entity_id
_entity_poly.type
_entity_poly.pdbx_seq_one_letter_code
_entity_poly.pdbx_strand_id
1 'polypeptide(L)'
;MKEIVQQALNTGYLSVTAQNQIRLLLQSDYDSEDLDAYIILQRAVVAGDVKQEPRSQKASRSTTAKDTTSNIKLAYQVAAEIACVAAMALTMPKNTNDSSYLGA
;
A
#
# COMPACT_ATOMS: atom_id res chain seq x y z
N MET A 1 14.63 7.27 -14.00
CA MET A 1 14.12 7.26 -12.61
C MET A 1 15.22 7.04 -11.57
N LYS A 2 16.22 6.20 -11.89
CA LYS A 2 17.38 5.84 -11.04
C LYS A 2 18.03 6.99 -10.27
N GLU A 3 18.30 8.13 -10.91
CA GLU A 3 19.00 9.25 -10.24
C GLU A 3 18.19 9.81 -9.05
N ILE A 4 16.87 9.97 -9.22
CA ILE A 4 15.98 10.46 -8.17
C ILE A 4 15.93 9.47 -7.01
N VAL A 5 15.88 8.17 -7.33
CA VAL A 5 15.94 7.07 -6.36
C VAL A 5 17.25 7.11 -5.59
N GLN A 6 18.39 7.17 -6.28
CA GLN A 6 19.71 7.20 -5.65
C GLN A 6 19.88 8.40 -4.74
N GLN A 7 19.40 9.58 -5.18
CA GLN A 7 19.43 10.77 -4.35
C GLN A 7 18.58 10.59 -3.07
N ALA A 8 17.41 9.99 -3.18
CA ALA A 8 16.55 9.73 -2.01
C ALA A 8 17.15 8.72 -1.04
N LEU A 9 17.79 7.66 -1.57
CA LEU A 9 18.50 6.65 -0.77
C LEU A 9 19.72 7.25 -0.06
N ASN A 10 20.50 8.09 -0.75
CA ASN A 10 21.69 8.73 -0.20
C ASN A 10 21.35 9.78 0.87
N THR A 11 20.26 10.52 0.69
CA THR A 11 19.83 11.56 1.63
C THR A 11 18.89 11.06 2.73
N GLY A 12 18.36 9.84 2.60
CA GLY A 12 17.31 9.31 3.48
C GLY A 12 16.00 10.09 3.38
N TYR A 13 15.79 10.89 2.33
CA TYR A 13 14.63 11.78 2.22
C TYR A 13 14.08 11.85 0.79
N LEU A 14 12.75 11.75 0.66
CA LEU A 14 12.06 11.83 -0.63
C LEU A 14 11.05 12.98 -0.64
N SER A 15 11.44 14.09 -1.27
CA SER A 15 10.60 15.30 -1.37
C SER A 15 9.33 15.09 -2.20
N VAL A 16 8.32 15.93 -1.99
CA VAL A 16 7.07 15.88 -2.79
C VAL A 16 7.36 16.07 -4.28
N THR A 17 8.31 16.93 -4.63
CA THR A 17 8.74 17.14 -6.03
C THR A 17 9.32 15.86 -6.63
N ALA A 18 10.22 15.18 -5.92
CA ALA A 18 10.79 13.90 -6.35
C ALA A 18 9.70 12.81 -6.49
N GLN A 19 8.77 12.73 -5.53
CA GLN A 19 7.63 11.81 -5.60
C GLN A 19 6.74 12.08 -6.83
N ASN A 20 6.54 13.34 -7.20
CA ASN A 20 5.75 13.71 -8.39
C ASN A 20 6.48 13.31 -9.67
N GLN A 21 7.79 13.54 -9.75
CA GLN A 21 8.61 13.15 -10.90
C GLN A 21 8.62 11.63 -11.09
N ILE A 22 8.83 10.86 -10.02
CA ILE A 22 8.76 9.39 -10.07
C ILE A 22 7.39 8.93 -10.56
N ARG A 23 6.29 9.55 -10.08
CA ARG A 23 4.94 9.23 -10.54
C ARG A 23 4.75 9.47 -12.04
N LEU A 24 5.25 10.59 -12.57
CA LEU A 24 5.18 10.88 -14.01
C LEU A 24 5.99 9.86 -14.81
N LEU A 25 7.18 9.49 -14.33
CA LEU A 25 8.02 8.49 -14.98
C LEU A 25 7.40 7.08 -14.98
N LEU A 26 6.65 6.72 -13.94
CA LEU A 26 5.88 5.47 -13.88
C LEU A 26 4.66 5.46 -14.82
N GLN A 27 4.19 6.64 -15.24
CA GLN A 27 3.07 6.78 -16.19
C GLN A 27 3.56 6.82 -17.64
N SER A 28 4.85 7.03 -17.87
CA SER A 28 5.51 6.92 -19.17
C SER A 28 6.13 5.53 -19.35
N ASP A 29 6.79 5.32 -20.49
CA ASP A 29 7.60 4.12 -20.70
C ASP A 29 8.82 4.14 -19.77
N TYR A 30 9.01 3.08 -18.98
CA TYR A 30 10.14 2.90 -18.07
C TYR A 30 10.80 1.54 -18.32
N ASP A 31 12.11 1.47 -18.10
CA ASP A 31 12.88 0.24 -18.28
C ASP A 31 12.88 -0.62 -17.00
N SER A 32 13.38 -1.85 -17.11
CA SER A 32 13.42 -2.80 -15.99
C SER A 32 14.31 -2.34 -14.84
N GLU A 33 15.35 -1.57 -15.13
CA GLU A 33 16.27 -1.07 -14.12
C GLU A 33 15.67 0.11 -13.35
N ASP A 34 14.88 0.96 -14.01
CA ASP A 34 14.09 2.03 -13.38
C ASP A 34 13.03 1.42 -12.46
N LEU A 35 12.41 0.31 -12.87
CA LEU A 35 11.51 -0.46 -12.01
C LEU A 35 12.23 -1.02 -10.79
N ASP A 36 13.38 -1.67 -10.96
CA ASP A 36 14.15 -2.23 -9.84
C ASP A 36 14.57 -1.14 -8.84
N ALA A 37 15.08 -0.01 -9.35
CA ALA A 37 15.40 1.15 -8.53
C ALA A 37 14.18 1.62 -7.72
N TYR A 38 13.01 1.71 -8.34
CA TYR A 38 11.78 2.08 -7.65
C TYR A 38 11.39 1.09 -6.56
N ILE A 39 11.50 -0.21 -6.81
CA ILE A 39 11.21 -1.25 -5.81
C ILE A 39 12.18 -1.18 -4.62
N ILE A 40 13.47 -0.93 -4.86
CA ILE A 40 14.46 -0.67 -3.81
C ILE A 40 14.05 0.54 -2.97
N LEU A 41 13.66 1.65 -3.61
CA LEU A 41 13.19 2.85 -2.92
C LEU A 41 11.95 2.57 -2.04
N GLN A 42 10.97 1.83 -2.55
CA GLN A 42 9.77 1.49 -1.78
C GLN A 42 10.10 0.66 -0.54
N ARG A 43 11.02 -0.32 -0.66
CA ARG A 43 11.49 -1.10 0.49
C ARG A 43 12.17 -0.22 1.54
N ALA A 44 13.05 0.69 1.12
CA ALA A 44 13.74 1.61 2.03
C ALA A 44 12.75 2.54 2.76
N VAL A 45 11.69 2.99 2.09
CA VAL A 45 10.63 3.78 2.72
C VAL A 45 9.88 2.97 3.77
N VAL A 46 9.49 1.73 3.45
CA VAL A 46 8.76 0.84 4.38
C VAL A 46 9.62 0.47 5.58
N ALA A 47 10.93 0.27 5.36
CA ALA A 47 11.90 0.05 6.42
C ALA A 47 12.16 1.29 7.29
N GLY A 48 11.78 2.48 6.81
CA GLY A 48 12.00 3.76 7.50
C GLY A 48 13.35 4.41 7.19
N ASP A 49 14.19 3.80 6.34
CA ASP A 49 15.49 4.33 5.91
C ASP A 49 15.34 5.58 5.04
N VAL A 50 14.21 5.71 4.33
CA VAL A 50 13.88 6.91 3.55
C VAL A 50 12.57 7.51 4.04
N LYS A 51 12.65 8.71 4.59
CA LYS A 51 11.48 9.48 5.00
C LYS A 51 10.86 10.20 3.79
N GLN A 52 9.61 9.89 3.50
CA GLN A 52 8.85 10.64 2.49
C GLN A 52 8.33 11.95 3.08
N GLU A 53 8.45 13.03 2.32
CA GLU A 53 7.78 14.28 2.64
C GLU A 53 6.26 14.05 2.58
N PRO A 54 5.53 14.37 3.66
CA PRO A 54 4.10 14.23 3.66
C PRO A 54 3.53 15.19 2.62
N ARG A 55 2.76 14.67 1.66
CA ARG A 55 1.92 15.54 0.84
C ARG A 55 0.88 16.14 1.76
N SER A 56 0.96 17.45 2.00
CA SER A 56 -0.20 18.22 2.44
C SER A 56 -1.26 18.07 1.37
N GLN A 57 -2.09 17.02 1.50
CA GLN A 57 -3.40 17.03 0.90
C GLN A 57 -4.01 18.32 1.44
N LYS A 58 -4.13 19.34 0.60
CA LYS A 58 -5.10 20.40 0.87
C LYS A 58 -6.41 19.63 0.96
N ALA A 59 -6.79 19.29 2.18
CA ALA A 59 -8.14 18.97 2.48
C ALA A 59 -8.90 20.25 2.08
N SER A 60 -9.43 20.27 0.87
CA SER A 60 -10.78 20.78 0.70
C SER A 60 -11.70 19.81 1.45
N ARG A 61 -11.55 19.80 2.77
CA ARG A 61 -12.49 19.29 3.73
C ARG A 61 -12.60 20.42 4.72
N SER A 62 -13.36 21.43 4.29
CA SER A 62 -13.95 22.37 5.21
C SER A 62 -14.56 21.55 6.35
N THR A 63 -14.04 21.73 7.55
CA THR A 63 -14.76 21.41 8.77
C THR A 63 -15.95 22.35 8.87
N THR A 64 -17.06 21.97 8.24
CA THR A 64 -18.41 22.42 8.61
C THR A 64 -19.37 21.24 8.37
N ALA A 65 -19.81 20.64 9.48
CA ALA A 65 -20.99 19.80 9.68
C ALA A 65 -21.67 19.13 8.45
N LYS A 66 -21.41 17.83 8.24
CA LYS A 66 -22.46 16.86 7.81
C LYS A 66 -22.00 15.38 7.95
N ASP A 67 -21.98 14.86 9.17
CA ASP A 67 -21.85 13.43 9.48
C ASP A 67 -23.14 12.64 9.14
N THR A 68 -23.57 12.60 7.87
CA THR A 68 -24.82 11.87 7.53
C THR A 68 -24.82 11.20 6.16
N THR A 69 -23.66 10.89 5.59
CA THR A 69 -23.59 10.20 4.27
C THR A 69 -22.69 8.96 4.25
N SER A 70 -22.04 8.63 5.36
CA SER A 70 -20.97 7.61 5.37
C SER A 70 -21.33 6.25 5.99
N ASN A 71 -22.57 6.00 6.41
CA ASN A 71 -22.87 4.75 7.15
C ASN A 71 -23.18 3.56 6.23
N ILE A 72 -24.05 3.72 5.22
CA ILE A 72 -24.51 2.57 4.42
C ILE A 72 -23.48 2.10 3.39
N LYS A 73 -22.73 3.02 2.78
CA LYS A 73 -21.69 2.69 1.80
C LYS A 73 -20.52 1.97 2.47
N LEU A 74 -20.13 2.41 3.67
CA LEU A 74 -19.09 1.78 4.46
C LEU A 74 -19.52 0.40 4.95
N ALA A 75 -20.74 0.27 5.48
CA ALA A 75 -21.29 -1.02 5.90
C ALA A 75 -21.34 -2.02 4.72
N TYR A 76 -21.75 -1.57 3.53
CA TYR A 76 -21.75 -2.41 2.33
C TYR A 76 -20.34 -2.86 1.93
N GLN A 77 -19.36 -1.95 1.92
CA GLN A 77 -17.98 -2.28 1.55
C GLN A 77 -17.36 -3.28 2.54
N VAL A 78 -17.53 -3.07 3.84
CA VAL A 78 -17.04 -3.98 4.88
C VAL A 78 -17.69 -5.37 4.75
N ALA A 79 -19.00 -5.42 4.50
CA ALA A 79 -19.69 -6.68 4.30
C ALA A 79 -19.18 -7.44 3.06
N ALA A 80 -18.92 -6.73 1.96
CA ALA A 80 -18.40 -7.33 0.73
C ALA A 80 -16.99 -7.93 0.93
N GLU A 81 -16.10 -7.25 1.64
CA GLU A 81 -14.76 -7.75 1.94
C GLU A 81 -14.79 -9.00 2.84
N ILE A 82 -15.63 -8.98 3.89
CA ILE A 82 -15.81 -10.12 4.79
C ILE A 82 -16.36 -11.34 4.03
N ALA A 83 -17.35 -11.14 3.15
CA ALA A 83 -17.93 -12.23 2.37
C ALA A 83 -16.91 -12.87 1.43
N CYS A 84 -16.06 -12.07 0.76
CA CYS A 84 -14.98 -12.59 -0.06
C CYS A 84 -13.98 -13.42 0.76
N VAL A 85 -13.55 -12.93 1.92
CA VAL A 85 -12.61 -13.65 2.80
C VAL A 85 -13.22 -14.96 3.30
N ALA A 86 -14.49 -14.95 3.72
CA ALA A 86 -15.18 -16.15 4.16
C ALA A 86 -15.34 -17.18 3.04
N ALA A 87 -15.70 -16.75 1.83
CA ALA A 87 -15.80 -17.63 0.67
C ALA A 87 -14.44 -18.25 0.30
N MET A 88 -13.35 -17.47 0.37
CA MET A 88 -12.00 -17.99 0.17
C MET A 88 -11.63 -19.00 1.26
N ALA A 89 -11.91 -18.70 2.53
CA ALA A 89 -11.63 -19.61 3.64
C ALA A 89 -12.41 -20.95 3.53
N LEU A 90 -13.65 -20.91 3.03
CA LEU A 90 -14.46 -22.10 2.81
C LEU A 90 -14.04 -22.93 1.61
N THR A 91 -13.43 -22.30 0.60
CA THR A 91 -12.96 -22.99 -0.63
C THR A 91 -11.53 -23.50 -0.52
N MET A 92 -10.79 -23.08 0.52
CA MET A 92 -9.49 -23.70 0.83
C MET A 92 -9.71 -25.12 1.36
N PRO A 93 -9.04 -26.15 0.79
CA PRO A 93 -9.12 -27.49 1.34
C PRO A 93 -8.53 -27.47 2.76
N LYS A 94 -9.36 -27.76 3.76
CA LYS A 94 -8.90 -27.97 5.14
C LYS A 94 -7.99 -29.20 5.13
N ASN A 95 -6.68 -29.00 5.14
CA ASN A 95 -5.71 -30.07 5.31
C ASN A 95 -5.80 -30.57 6.76
N THR A 96 -6.74 -31.48 7.03
CA THR A 96 -6.80 -32.24 8.28
C THR A 96 -5.70 -33.28 8.26
N ASN A 97 -4.47 -32.87 8.58
CA ASN A 97 -3.46 -33.78 9.11
C ASN A 97 -3.57 -33.82 10.64
N ASP A 98 -4.76 -34.10 11.16
CA ASP A 98 -4.92 -34.56 12.53
C ASP A 98 -4.79 -36.09 12.52
N SER A 99 -3.57 -36.56 12.25
CA SER A 99 -3.21 -37.95 12.53
C SER A 99 -3.22 -38.13 14.04
N SER A 100 -4.18 -38.93 14.50
CA SER A 100 -4.41 -39.26 15.89
C SER A 100 -3.18 -39.92 16.52
N TYR A 101 -2.51 -39.22 17.44
CA TYR A 101 -1.61 -39.86 18.41
C TYR A 101 -1.78 -39.17 19.77
N LEU A 102 -2.68 -39.71 20.58
CA LEU A 102 -2.61 -39.62 22.03
C LEU A 102 -3.53 -40.67 22.66
N GLY A 103 -2.90 -41.63 23.35
CA GLY A 103 -3.49 -42.21 24.56
C GLY A 103 -3.53 -43.74 24.65
N ALA A 104 -2.51 -44.26 25.36
CA ALA A 104 -2.47 -45.44 26.23
C ALA A 104 -2.58 -46.85 25.62
#